data_AF-A0A1G2TX33-F1
#
_entry.id   AF-A0A1G2TX33-F1
#
_cell.length_a   1.000
_cell.length_b   1.000
_cell.length_c   1.000
_cell.angle_alpha   90.00
_cell.angle_beta   90.00
_cell.angle_gamma   90.00
#
_symmetry.space_group_name_H-M   'P 1'
#
loop_
_entity.id
_entity.type
_entity.pdbx_description
1 polymer ?
#
loop_
_entity_poly.entity_id
_entity_poly.type
_entity_poly.pdbx_seq_one_letter_code
_entity_poly.pdbx_strand_id
1 'polypeptide(L)' 'MKTFLVQDSDFKTPDVKKWKSGKHVPCVSVAIRPEGVAVRSTLDEGKTTVFFNKREWTAFIGAVKAGEFELS' A
#
# COMPACT_ATOMS: atom_id res chain seq x y z
N MET A 1 -12.66 -12.68 -5.23
CA MET A 1 -11.57 -11.78 -4.81
C MET A 1 -10.93 -11.21 -6.08
N LYS A 2 -10.76 -9.89 -6.20
CA LYS A 2 -10.03 -9.32 -7.35
C LYS A 2 -8.54 -9.53 -7.09
N THR A 3 -7.85 -10.19 -8.00
CA THR A 3 -6.39 -10.37 -7.95
C THR A 3 -5.84 -10.11 -9.35
N PHE A 4 -4.59 -9.68 -9.42
CA PHE A 4 -3.85 -9.55 -10.67
C PHE A 4 -2.40 -9.96 -10.43
N LEU A 5 -1.66 -10.22 -11.52
CA LEU A 5 -0.30 -10.73 -11.43
C LEU A 5 0.64 -9.66 -10.85
N VAL A 6 1.24 -10.00 -9.72
CA VAL A 6 2.30 -9.23 -9.07
C VAL A 6 3.38 -10.20 -8.58
N GLN A 7 4.63 -9.80 -8.72
CA GLN A 7 5.80 -10.46 -8.17
C GLN A 7 6.32 -9.65 -6.99
N ASP A 8 7.13 -10.28 -6.12
CA ASP A 8 7.72 -9.60 -4.97
C ASP A 8 8.59 -8.40 -5.37
N SER A 9 9.26 -8.48 -6.52
CA SER A 9 10.09 -7.41 -7.09
C SER A 9 9.29 -6.17 -7.50
N ASP A 10 7.97 -6.27 -7.64
CA ASP A 10 7.10 -5.15 -8.01
C ASP A 10 6.78 -4.24 -6.83
N PHE A 11 6.91 -4.75 -5.61
CA PHE A 11 6.58 -4.03 -4.40
C PHE A 11 7.68 -3.06 -4.02
N LYS A 12 7.30 -1.80 -3.82
CA LYS A 12 8.18 -0.74 -3.37
C LYS A 12 7.74 -0.25 -2.00
N THR A 13 8.71 -0.02 -1.11
CA THR A 13 8.50 0.63 0.18
C THR A 13 8.74 2.14 0.04
N PRO A 14 8.12 2.97 0.89
CA PRO A 14 8.43 4.39 0.93
C PRO A 14 9.90 4.61 1.33
N ASP A 15 10.51 5.65 0.78
CA ASP A 15 11.88 6.05 1.12
C ASP A 15 11.92 6.72 2.50
N VAL A 16 12.13 5.89 3.53
CA VAL A 16 12.17 6.30 4.94
C VAL A 16 13.41 7.14 5.29
N LYS A 17 14.42 7.23 4.40
CA LYS A 17 15.60 8.08 4.63
C LYS A 17 15.26 9.57 4.70
N LYS A 18 14.07 9.96 4.21
CA LYS A 18 13.57 11.34 4.27
C LYS A 18 12.95 11.72 5.62
N TRP A 19 12.82 10.77 6.55
CA TRP A 19 12.22 11.03 7.86
C TRP A 19 13.29 11.42 8.88
N LYS A 20 13.13 12.61 9.49
CA LYS A 20 14.13 13.24 10.37
C LYS A 20 14.36 12.50 11.70
N SER A 21 13.46 11.60 12.09
CA SER A 21 13.57 10.74 13.28
C SER A 21 14.03 9.33 12.86
N GLY A 22 15.32 9.02 13.04
CA GLY A 22 15.99 7.82 12.50
C GLY A 22 15.56 6.44 13.04
N LYS A 23 14.26 6.16 13.23
CA LYS A 23 13.74 4.86 13.71
C LYS A 23 12.48 4.36 12.99
N HIS A 24 12.21 4.82 11.78
CA HIS A 24 11.02 4.37 11.06
C HIS A 24 11.36 3.27 10.05
N VAL A 25 10.84 2.07 10.30
CA VAL A 25 10.79 0.98 9.33
C VAL A 25 9.58 1.22 8.43
N PRO A 26 9.68 1.09 7.10
CA PRO A 26 8.52 1.17 6.23
C PRO A 26 7.55 0.04 6.61
N CYS A 27 6.33 0.37 7.04
CA CYS A 27 5.31 -0.60 7.48
C CYS A 27 4.47 -1.17 6.33
N VAL A 28 4.56 -0.57 5.15
CA VAL A 28 3.75 -0.92 3.98
C VAL A 28 4.64 -0.99 2.73
N SER A 29 4.33 -1.93 1.85
CA SER A 29 4.86 -2.01 0.50
C SER A 29 3.73 -2.03 -0.53
N VAL A 30 3.96 -1.39 -1.68
CA VAL A 30 2.93 -1.17 -2.71
C VAL A 30 3.46 -1.56 -4.08
N ALA A 31 2.66 -2.30 -4.86
CA ALA A 31 2.89 -2.54 -6.27
C ALA A 31 1.79 -1.85 -7.09
N ILE A 32 2.19 -0.97 -8.01
CA ILE A 32 1.29 -0.23 -8.91
C ILE A 32 1.36 -0.85 -10.29
N ARG A 33 0.21 -1.29 -10.81
CA ARG A 33 0.07 -1.95 -12.10
C ARG A 33 -1.03 -1.30 -12.96
N PRO A 34 -1.05 -1.54 -14.28
CA PRO A 34 -2.14 -1.07 -15.14
C PRO A 34 -3.55 -1.51 -14.68
N GLU A 35 -3.65 -2.64 -14.00
CA GLU A 35 -4.90 -3.23 -13.47
C GLU A 35 -5.35 -2.55 -12.16
N GLY A 36 -4.40 -2.08 -11.34
CA GLY A 36 -4.70 -1.59 -10.00
C GLY A 36 -3.50 -1.43 -9.08
N VAL A 37 -3.78 -1.40 -7.78
CA VAL A 37 -2.78 -1.23 -6.71
C VAL A 37 -2.88 -2.41 -5.75
N ALA A 38 -1.76 -3.06 -5.51
CA ALA A 38 -1.62 -4.12 -4.52
C ALA A 38 -0.85 -3.58 -3.31
N VAL A 39 -1.38 -3.80 -2.11
CA VAL A 39 -0.84 -3.28 -0.86
C VAL A 39 -0.64 -4.44 0.11
N ARG A 40 0.51 -4.48 0.79
CA ARG A 40 0.76 -5.45 1.86
C ARG A 40 1.60 -4.84 2.98
N SER A 41 1.46 -5.41 4.18
CA SER A 41 2.33 -5.11 5.30
C SER A 41 3.73 -5.65 5.04
N THR A 42 4.77 -4.88 5.38
CA THR A 42 6.16 -5.37 5.36
C THR A 42 6.48 -6.28 6.54
N LEU A 43 5.63 -6.26 7.58
CA LEU A 43 5.77 -7.07 8.79
C LEU A 43 4.97 -8.39 8.71
N ASP A 44 4.23 -8.61 7.63
CA ASP A 44 3.48 -9.85 7.42
C ASP A 44 4.31 -10.85 6.60
N GLU A 45 4.85 -11.87 7.28
CA GLU A 45 5.59 -12.97 6.66
C GLU A 45 4.74 -13.78 5.67
N GLY A 46 3.42 -13.83 5.88
CA GLY A 46 2.45 -14.47 4.99
C GLY A 46 2.21 -13.69 3.70
N LYS A 47 2.73 -12.46 3.59
CA LYS A 47 2.62 -11.57 2.42
C LYS A 47 1.17 -11.37 1.96
N THR A 48 0.23 -11.33 2.90
CA THR A 48 -1.19 -11.11 2.63
C THR A 48 -1.34 -9.79 1.87
N THR A 49 -1.93 -9.87 0.68
CA THR A 49 -1.99 -8.74 -0.25
C THR A 49 -3.44 -8.34 -0.46
N VAL A 50 -3.73 -7.07 -0.21
CA VAL A 50 -5.00 -6.43 -0.55
C VAL A 50 -4.87 -5.81 -1.93
N PHE A 51 -5.84 -6.07 -2.79
CA PHE A 51 -5.86 -5.58 -4.17
C PHE A 51 -7.01 -4.59 -4.36
N PHE A 52 -6.69 -3.45 -4.96
CA PHE A 52 -7.61 -2.42 -5.38
C PHE A 52 -7.54 -2.30 -6.89
N ASN A 53 -8.67 -2.20 -7.59
CA ASN A 53 -8.66 -1.66 -8.94
C ASN A 53 -8.45 -0.13 -8.91
N LYS A 54 -8.18 0.48 -10.07
CA LYS A 54 -7.94 1.92 -10.19
C LYS A 54 -9.03 2.80 -9.57
N ARG A 55 -10.31 2.44 -9.74
CA ARG A 55 -11.45 3.21 -9.20
C ARG A 55 -11.50 3.13 -7.69
N GLU A 56 -11.35 1.92 -7.14
CA GLU A 56 -11.30 1.69 -5.68
C GLU A 56 -10.13 2.43 -5.04
N TRP A 57 -8.95 2.38 -5.66
CA TRP A 57 -7.78 3.10 -5.17
C TRP A 57 -7.97 4.62 -5.18
N THR A 58 -8.55 5.16 -6.26
CA THR A 58 -8.84 6.60 -6.37
C THR A 58 -9.83 7.04 -5.29
N ALA A 59 -10.89 6.26 -5.08
CA ALA A 59 -11.88 6.52 -4.03
C ALA A 59 -11.26 6.47 -2.63
N PHE A 60 -10.45 5.44 -2.35
CA PHE A 60 -9.73 5.29 -1.08
C PHE A 60 -8.85 6.52 -0.79
N ILE A 61 -8.05 6.97 -1.75
CA ILE A 61 -7.18 8.14 -1.57
C ILE A 61 -8.00 9.43 -1.36
N GLY A 62 -9.16 9.55 -2.03
CA GLY A 62 -10.10 10.63 -1.80
C GLY A 62 -10.61 10.67 -0.36
N ALA A 63 -11.13 9.54 0.12
CA ALA A 63 -11.64 9.39 1.49
C ALA A 63 -10.56 9.64 2.56
N VAL A 64 -9.33 9.16 2.35
CA VAL A 64 -8.19 9.44 3.25
C VAL A 64 -7.91 10.95 3.33
N LYS A 65 -7.92 11.64 2.19
CA LYS A 65 -7.68 13.09 2.16
C LYS A 65 -8.85 13.91 2.74
N ALA A 66 -10.05 13.37 2.68
CA ALA A 66 -11.24 13.97 3.28
C ALA A 66 -11.33 13.73 4.79
N GLY A 67 -10.44 12.91 5.38
CA GLY A 67 -10.46 12.58 6.80
C GLY A 67 -11.57 11.61 7.18
N GLU A 68 -12.05 10.78 6.25
CA GLU A 68 -13.18 9.87 6.49
C GLU A 68 -12.81 8.61 7.32
N PHE A 69 -11.53 8.42 7.63
CA PHE A 69 -11.06 7.29 8.42
C PHE A 69 -10.54 7.75 9.78
N GLU A 70 -11.20 7.28 10.84
CA GLU A 70 -10.72 7.40 12.21
C GLU A 70 -9.93 6.15 12.59
N LEU A 71 -8.78 6.33 13.22
CA LEU A 71 -8.06 5.25 13.88
C LEU A 71 -8.70 5.05 15.26
N SER A 72 -9.61 4.08 15.35
CA SER A 72 -10.27 3.69 16.61
C SER A 72 -9.31 3.10 17.62
#